data_AF-A0A956Z0E0-F1
#
_entry.id   AF-A0A956Z0E0-F1
#
_cell.length_a   1.000
_cell.length_b   1.000
_cell.length_c   1.000
_cell.angle_alpha   90.00
_cell.angle_beta   90.00
_cell.angle_gamma   90.00
#
_symmetry.space_group_name_H-M   'P 1'
#
loop_
_entity.id
_entity.type
_entity.pdbx_description
1 polymer ?
#
loop_
_entity_poly.entity_id
_entity_poly.type
_entity_poly.pdbx_seq_one_letter_code
_entity_poly.pdbx_strand_id
1 'polypeptide(L)'
;MLQRLIFERIEQRVLVGTVAFLASMALVGWLAINEGGRMATFEEQYTARSIERGATLFAVNCSECHGPNGLGGAGVAPALNSPYLFGYDYLGVYDRELVSLEQERNNSATTAERVTEIDARMQELQNERQNLINQINTIVEAKPGGYDPEKASRLDDLAWAGSLRAFVLTTLIHGRPVSANYWPRQMSAWSQTAGGPLRMDQLEDLTTYILNWDKGDNWTLDDLAAVNQFPIKPVDPSPV
;
A
#
# COMPACT_ATOMS: atom_id res chain seq x y z
N MET A 1 -59.09 -37.47 -24.02
CA MET A 1 -58.69 -37.28 -22.61
C MET A 1 -57.20 -37.59 -22.57
N LEU A 2 -56.20 -36.72 -22.47
CA LEU A 2 -56.00 -35.27 -22.33
C LEU A 2 -55.53 -34.72 -23.70
N GLN A 3 -55.47 -33.44 -24.08
CA GLN A 3 -54.98 -32.26 -23.39
C GLN A 3 -55.38 -31.06 -24.27
N ARG A 4 -56.23 -30.14 -23.81
CA ARG A 4 -56.42 -28.85 -24.52
C ARG A 4 -55.13 -28.07 -24.38
N LEU A 5 -54.40 -27.87 -25.47
CA LEU A 5 -53.28 -26.94 -25.50
C LEU A 5 -53.83 -25.55 -25.16
N ILE A 6 -53.29 -24.92 -24.13
CA ILE A 6 -53.73 -23.62 -23.57
C ILE A 6 -53.73 -22.48 -24.63
N PHE A 7 -53.10 -22.70 -25.79
CA PHE A 7 -53.01 -21.77 -26.91
C PHE A 7 -53.48 -22.45 -28.20
N GLU A 8 -54.70 -22.11 -28.63
CA GLU A 8 -55.35 -22.73 -29.80
C GLU A 8 -54.79 -22.19 -31.13
N ARG A 9 -54.30 -20.95 -31.16
CA ARG A 9 -53.75 -20.32 -32.38
C ARG A 9 -52.23 -20.26 -32.38
N ILE A 10 -51.61 -20.48 -33.55
CA ILE A 10 -50.16 -20.38 -33.76
C ILE A 10 -49.63 -18.99 -33.34
N GLU A 11 -50.38 -17.93 -33.65
CA GLU A 11 -50.05 -16.55 -33.26
C GLU A 11 -49.86 -16.37 -31.75
N GLN A 12 -50.71 -17.01 -30.92
CA GLN A 12 -50.60 -16.92 -29.46
C GLN A 12 -49.34 -17.61 -28.94
N ARG A 13 -48.94 -18.73 -29.56
CA ARG A 13 -47.72 -19.46 -29.18
C ARG A 13 -46.47 -18.65 -29.51
N VAL A 14 -46.46 -18.04 -30.70
CA VAL A 14 -45.36 -17.14 -31.13
C VAL A 14 -45.27 -15.94 -30.20
N LEU A 15 -46.40 -15.30 -29.88
CA LEU A 15 -46.43 -14.15 -28.97
C LEU A 15 -45.89 -14.48 -27.58
N VAL A 16 -46.34 -15.58 -26.98
CA VAL A 16 -45.87 -16.02 -25.65
C VAL A 16 -44.36 -16.32 -25.66
N GLY A 17 -43.87 -16.99 -26.70
CA GLY A 17 -42.44 -17.27 -26.86
C GLY A 17 -41.61 -16.00 -26.97
N THR A 18 -42.02 -15.05 -27.82
CA THR A 18 -41.32 -13.77 -27.99
C THR A 18 -41.33 -12.94 -26.70
N VAL A 19 -42.46 -12.86 -26.00
CA VAL A 19 -42.56 -12.12 -24.73
C VAL A 19 -41.69 -12.77 -23.65
N ALA A 20 -41.73 -14.09 -23.51
CA ALA A 20 -40.89 -14.79 -22.54
C ALA A 20 -39.39 -14.59 -22.84
N PHE A 21 -39.01 -14.63 -24.13
CA PHE A 21 -37.64 -14.37 -24.55
C PHE A 21 -37.22 -12.93 -24.22
N LEU A 22 -38.02 -11.92 -24.60
CA LEU A 22 -37.73 -10.52 -24.28
C LEU A 22 -37.68 -10.26 -22.77
N ALA A 23 -38.57 -10.88 -21.99
CA ALA A 23 -38.57 -10.79 -20.54
C ALA A 23 -37.31 -11.41 -19.94
N SER A 24 -36.87 -12.57 -20.45
CA SER A 24 -35.62 -13.20 -20.02
C SER A 24 -34.39 -12.37 -20.37
N MET A 25 -34.35 -11.77 -21.57
CA MET A 25 -33.28 -10.85 -21.98
C MET A 25 -33.25 -9.60 -21.10
N ALA A 26 -34.42 -9.03 -20.78
CA ALA A 26 -34.52 -7.88 -19.89
C ALA A 26 -34.05 -8.21 -18.47
N LEU A 27 -34.41 -9.38 -17.94
CA LEU A 27 -33.96 -9.84 -16.62
C LEU A 27 -32.45 -10.07 -16.56
N VAL A 28 -31.88 -10.77 -17.56
CA VAL A 28 -30.43 -11.00 -17.63
C VAL A 28 -29.69 -9.67 -17.84
N GLY A 29 -30.21 -8.78 -18.69
CA GLY A 29 -29.66 -7.45 -18.88
C GLY A 29 -29.65 -6.63 -17.59
N TRP A 30 -30.75 -6.68 -16.82
CA TRP A 30 -30.83 -6.04 -15.51
C TRP A 30 -29.83 -6.62 -14.51
N LEU A 31 -29.71 -7.95 -14.43
CA LEU A 31 -28.72 -8.62 -13.57
C LEU A 31 -27.30 -8.24 -13.95
N ALA A 32 -26.97 -8.24 -15.25
CA ALA A 32 -25.63 -7.88 -15.74
C ALA A 32 -25.25 -6.43 -15.39
N ILE A 33 -26.21 -5.49 -15.47
CA ILE A 33 -26.00 -4.10 -15.07
C ILE A 33 -25.78 -3.99 -13.55
N ASN A 34 -26.50 -4.78 -12.75
CA ASN A 34 -26.45 -4.71 -11.29
C ASN A 34 -25.34 -5.57 -10.65
N GLU A 35 -24.70 -6.43 -11.44
CA GLU A 35 -23.66 -7.37 -11.00
C GLU A 35 -22.42 -6.66 -10.45
N GLY A 36 -22.06 -5.49 -10.98
CA GLY A 36 -20.91 -4.73 -10.51
C GLY A 36 -21.02 -4.34 -9.03
N GLY A 37 -22.20 -3.87 -8.60
CA GLY A 37 -22.44 -3.54 -7.19
C GLY A 37 -22.39 -4.76 -6.28
N ARG A 38 -22.93 -5.90 -6.74
CA ARG A 38 -22.83 -7.17 -6.02
C ARG A 38 -21.36 -7.58 -5.85
N MET A 39 -20.61 -7.62 -6.95
CA MET A 39 -19.21 -8.04 -6.94
C MET A 39 -18.33 -7.15 -6.05
N ALA A 40 -18.56 -5.84 -6.03
CA ALA A 40 -17.84 -4.93 -5.14
C ALA A 40 -18.01 -5.30 -3.65
N THR A 41 -19.25 -5.61 -3.20
CA THR A 41 -19.49 -6.04 -1.81
C THR A 41 -18.82 -7.37 -1.49
N PHE A 42 -18.80 -8.31 -2.45
CA PHE A 42 -18.12 -9.60 -2.26
C PHE A 42 -16.59 -9.43 -2.20
N GLU A 43 -16.02 -8.53 -2.99
CA GLU A 43 -14.60 -8.20 -2.99
C GLU A 43 -14.16 -7.56 -1.67
N GLU A 44 -14.93 -6.62 -1.15
CA GLU A 44 -14.71 -6.01 0.17
C GLU A 44 -14.73 -7.08 1.28
N GLN A 45 -15.76 -7.94 1.30
CA GLN A 45 -15.86 -9.04 2.27
C GLN A 45 -14.76 -10.09 2.11
N TYR A 46 -14.30 -10.35 0.88
CA TYR A 46 -13.18 -11.24 0.63
C TYR A 46 -11.88 -10.66 1.20
N THR A 47 -11.64 -9.37 0.95
CA THR A 47 -10.46 -8.64 1.44
C THR A 47 -10.46 -8.54 2.97
N ALA A 48 -11.58 -8.20 3.60
CA ALA A 48 -11.71 -8.18 5.05
C ALA A 48 -11.36 -9.54 5.69
N ARG A 49 -11.88 -10.65 5.14
CA ARG A 49 -11.54 -11.99 5.62
C ARG A 49 -10.07 -12.35 5.39
N SER A 50 -9.45 -11.85 4.32
CA SER A 50 -8.01 -12.02 4.06
C SER A 50 -7.17 -11.29 5.11
N ILE A 51 -7.55 -10.06 5.47
CA ILE A 51 -6.92 -9.26 6.53
C ILE A 51 -7.05 -9.97 7.88
N GLU A 52 -8.23 -10.50 8.24
CA GLU A 52 -8.43 -11.24 9.50
C GLU A 52 -7.55 -12.50 9.61
N ARG A 53 -7.48 -13.29 8.53
CA ARG A 53 -6.58 -14.45 8.46
C ARG A 53 -5.13 -14.04 8.55
N GLY A 54 -4.74 -12.99 7.83
CA GLY A 54 -3.40 -12.42 7.86
C GLY A 54 -3.01 -11.91 9.24
N ALA A 55 -3.92 -11.25 9.96
CA ALA A 55 -3.71 -10.78 11.33
C ALA A 55 -3.42 -11.95 12.29
N THR A 56 -4.19 -13.03 12.17
CA THR A 56 -3.99 -14.25 12.97
C THR A 56 -2.63 -14.87 12.68
N LEU A 57 -2.26 -14.98 11.40
CA LEU A 57 -0.95 -15.49 10.99
C LEU A 57 0.19 -14.58 11.49
N PHE A 58 0.01 -13.27 11.42
CA PHE A 58 1.00 -12.29 11.86
C PHE A 58 1.25 -12.38 13.36
N ALA A 59 0.19 -12.48 14.17
CA ALA A 59 0.28 -12.62 15.61
C ALA A 59 1.00 -13.92 16.06
N VAL A 60 0.90 -14.99 15.27
CA VAL A 60 1.56 -16.27 15.59
C VAL A 60 3.00 -16.30 15.11
N ASN A 61 3.30 -15.72 13.95
CA ASN A 61 4.57 -15.97 13.25
C ASN A 61 5.50 -14.74 13.15
N CYS A 62 4.96 -13.52 13.24
CA CYS A 62 5.70 -12.32 12.86
C CYS A 62 5.85 -11.31 14.02
N SER A 63 4.87 -11.25 14.92
CA SER A 63 4.83 -10.22 15.97
C SER A 63 5.92 -10.35 17.03
N GLU A 64 6.54 -11.52 17.20
CA GLU A 64 7.69 -11.67 18.11
C GLU A 64 8.86 -10.78 17.69
N CYS A 65 9.10 -10.66 16.39
CA CYS A 65 10.19 -9.85 15.84
C CYS A 65 9.72 -8.45 15.43
N HIS A 66 8.59 -8.35 14.74
CA HIS A 66 8.08 -7.08 14.18
C HIS A 66 7.16 -6.31 15.14
N GLY A 67 6.91 -6.84 16.34
CA GLY A 67 5.99 -6.28 17.32
C GLY A 67 4.51 -6.54 16.98
N PRO A 68 3.60 -6.53 17.97
CA PRO A 68 2.18 -6.80 17.77
C PRO A 68 1.50 -5.82 16.82
N ASN A 69 1.96 -4.56 16.81
CA ASN A 69 1.44 -3.49 15.94
C ASN A 69 2.29 -3.27 14.68
N GLY A 70 3.25 -4.16 14.39
CA GLY A 70 4.16 -4.01 13.25
C GLY A 70 5.17 -2.86 13.39
N LEU A 71 5.37 -2.30 14.58
CA LEU A 71 6.25 -1.13 14.81
C LEU A 71 7.75 -1.48 14.87
N GLY A 72 8.10 -2.75 14.69
CA GLY A 72 9.46 -3.26 14.73
C GLY A 72 9.92 -3.60 16.15
N GLY A 73 10.98 -4.42 16.22
CA GLY A 73 11.70 -4.75 17.44
C GLY A 73 13.10 -4.13 17.36
N ALA A 74 13.46 -3.29 18.34
CA ALA A 74 14.74 -2.59 18.36
C ALA A 74 15.90 -3.60 18.23
N GLY A 75 16.72 -3.44 17.19
CA GLY A 75 17.82 -4.34 16.88
C GLY A 75 17.40 -5.77 16.51
N VAL A 76 16.12 -6.06 16.26
CA VAL A 76 15.63 -7.39 15.89
C VAL A 76 15.07 -7.40 14.47
N ALA A 77 14.09 -6.53 14.19
CA ALA A 77 13.45 -6.47 12.89
C ALA A 77 12.84 -5.07 12.66
N PRO A 78 12.76 -4.62 11.40
CA PRO A 78 12.20 -3.32 11.07
C PRO A 78 10.69 -3.26 11.28
N ALA A 79 10.17 -2.05 11.41
CA ALA A 79 8.75 -1.79 11.34
C ALA A 79 8.18 -2.14 9.96
N LEU A 80 7.04 -2.79 9.97
CA LEU A 80 6.20 -3.07 8.81
C LEU A 80 4.99 -2.10 8.76
N ASN A 81 4.57 -1.60 9.92
CA ASN A 81 3.65 -0.48 10.04
C ASN A 81 4.49 0.81 10.18
N SER A 82 4.88 1.40 9.05
CA SER A 82 5.69 2.61 9.05
C SER A 82 5.50 3.44 7.78
N PRO A 83 5.48 4.78 7.89
CA PRO A 83 5.36 5.66 6.71
C PRO A 83 6.47 5.40 5.68
N TYR A 84 7.66 4.99 6.13
CA TYR A 84 8.80 4.70 5.26
C TYR A 84 8.61 3.45 4.37
N LEU A 85 7.93 2.41 4.86
CA LEU A 85 7.62 1.25 4.03
C LEU A 85 6.58 1.60 2.95
N PHE A 86 5.60 2.42 3.31
CA PHE A 86 4.52 2.87 2.41
C PHE A 86 4.93 4.05 1.51
N GLY A 87 6.12 4.61 1.69
CA GLY A 87 6.62 5.70 0.85
C GLY A 87 5.94 7.03 1.10
N TYR A 88 5.43 7.27 2.30
CA TYR A 88 4.78 8.54 2.63
C TYR A 88 5.81 9.66 2.79
N ASP A 89 5.71 10.64 1.90
CA ASP A 89 6.57 11.81 1.85
C ASP A 89 5.95 13.00 2.58
N TYR A 90 6.42 13.25 3.81
CA TYR A 90 6.04 14.40 4.63
C TYR A 90 6.39 15.74 3.97
N LEU A 91 7.40 15.78 3.10
CA LEU A 91 7.88 17.00 2.46
C LEU A 91 7.22 17.25 1.11
N GLY A 92 6.54 16.25 0.55
CA GLY A 92 6.00 16.28 -0.80
C GLY A 92 5.01 17.42 -1.07
N VAL A 93 4.32 17.92 -0.05
CA VAL A 93 3.47 19.12 -0.18
C VAL A 93 4.28 20.37 -0.50
N TYR A 94 5.41 20.57 0.18
CA TYR A 94 6.32 21.70 -0.04
C TYR A 94 7.07 21.52 -1.37
N ASP A 95 7.56 20.31 -1.64
CA ASP A 95 8.36 20.03 -2.84
C ASP A 95 7.53 20.23 -4.12
N ARG A 96 6.25 19.83 -4.14
CA ARG A 96 5.36 20.08 -5.28
C ARG A 96 5.07 21.58 -5.48
N GLU A 97 4.85 22.32 -4.40
CA GLU A 97 4.60 23.77 -4.48
C GLU A 97 5.86 24.50 -4.97
N LEU A 98 7.03 24.17 -4.45
CA LEU A 98 8.32 24.71 -4.88
C LEU A 98 8.58 24.47 -6.37
N VAL A 99 8.33 23.26 -6.87
CA VAL A 99 8.47 22.93 -8.30
C VAL A 99 7.49 23.73 -9.15
N SER A 100 6.23 23.85 -8.72
CA SER A 100 5.21 24.64 -9.44
C SER A 100 5.59 26.11 -9.52
N LEU A 101 6.07 26.69 -8.41
CA LEU A 101 6.50 28.07 -8.34
C LEU A 101 7.75 28.33 -9.19
N GLU A 102 8.72 27.42 -9.18
CA GLU A 102 9.92 27.54 -10.03
C GLU A 102 9.56 27.48 -11.53
N GLN A 103 8.57 26.68 -11.92
CA GLN A 103 8.07 26.65 -13.29
C GLN A 103 7.37 27.96 -13.68
N GLU A 104 6.55 28.52 -12.79
CA GLU A 104 5.90 29.83 -13.01
C GLU A 104 6.94 30.94 -13.10
N ARG A 105 7.93 30.95 -12.21
CA ARG A 105 9.05 31.90 -12.17
C ARG A 105 9.81 31.94 -13.50
N ASN A 106 10.07 30.77 -14.09
CA ASN A 106 10.84 30.64 -15.33
C ASN A 106 9.99 30.80 -16.60
N ASN A 107 8.68 31.02 -16.47
CA ASN A 107 7.81 31.26 -17.61
C ASN A 107 8.01 32.69 -18.15
N SER A 108 8.20 32.81 -19.47
CA SER A 108 8.41 34.11 -20.14
C SER A 108 7.22 35.07 -20.05
N ALA A 109 6.03 34.57 -19.74
CA ALA A 109 4.83 35.39 -19.52
C ALA A 109 4.74 35.98 -18.10
N THR A 110 5.61 35.57 -17.17
CA THR A 110 5.56 36.00 -15.77
C THR A 110 6.16 37.39 -15.60
N THR A 111 5.45 38.27 -14.88
CA THR A 111 5.89 39.65 -14.64
C THR A 111 7.00 39.72 -13.61
N ALA A 112 7.84 40.76 -13.66
CA ALA A 112 8.92 40.96 -12.68
C ALA A 112 8.40 41.13 -11.24
N GLU A 113 7.23 41.74 -11.07
CA GLU A 113 6.55 41.83 -9.78
C GLU A 113 6.16 40.45 -9.27
N ARG A 114 5.56 39.61 -10.12
CA ARG A 114 5.19 38.23 -9.77
C ARG A 114 6.40 37.36 -9.45
N VAL A 115 7.51 37.52 -10.16
CA VAL A 115 8.77 36.83 -9.83
C VAL A 115 9.24 37.18 -8.42
N THR A 116 9.11 38.45 -8.00
CA THR A 116 9.49 38.87 -6.64
C THR A 116 8.59 38.24 -5.58
N GLU A 117 7.27 38.13 -5.83
CA GLU A 117 6.35 37.41 -4.95
C GLU A 117 6.68 35.92 -4.85
N ILE A 118 6.98 35.28 -5.99
CA ILE A 118 7.35 33.87 -6.06
C ILE A 118 8.63 33.63 -5.26
N ASP A 119 9.66 34.46 -5.43
CA ASP A 119 10.93 34.35 -4.70
C ASP A 119 10.71 34.43 -3.18
N ALA A 120 9.86 35.35 -2.73
CA ALA A 120 9.49 35.47 -1.31
C ALA A 120 8.75 34.22 -0.79
N ARG A 121 7.78 33.69 -1.55
CA ARG A 121 7.03 32.49 -1.18
C ARG A 121 7.92 31.24 -1.17
N MET A 122 8.81 31.09 -2.14
CA MET A 122 9.77 29.97 -2.18
C MET A 122 10.68 29.99 -0.96
N GLN A 123 11.14 31.16 -0.52
CA GLN A 123 11.96 31.28 0.69
C GLN A 123 11.17 30.87 1.95
N GLU A 124 9.89 31.27 2.06
CA GLU A 124 9.01 30.85 3.15
C GLU A 124 8.83 29.33 3.18
N LEU A 125 8.48 28.72 2.04
CA LEU A 125 8.33 27.27 1.89
C LEU A 125 9.60 26.51 2.24
N GLN A 126 10.77 27.01 1.85
CA GLN A 126 12.06 26.41 2.21
C GLN A 126 12.29 26.43 3.72
N ASN A 127 11.90 27.51 4.42
CA ASN A 127 11.99 27.58 5.87
C ASN A 127 11.02 26.62 6.56
N GLU A 128 9.77 26.52 6.07
CA GLU A 128 8.77 25.57 6.57
C GLU A 128 9.22 24.12 6.39
N ARG A 129 9.71 23.79 5.19
CA ARG A 129 10.31 22.49 4.86
C ARG A 129 11.46 22.15 5.81
N GLN A 130 12.38 23.09 6.03
CA GLN A 130 13.53 22.86 6.92
C GLN A 130 13.10 22.69 8.38
N ASN A 131 12.09 23.42 8.83
CA ASN A 131 11.52 23.24 10.17
C ASN A 131 10.95 21.82 10.32
N LEU A 132 10.18 21.34 9.34
CA LEU A 132 9.64 19.97 9.37
C LEU A 132 10.75 18.91 9.35
N ILE A 133 11.80 19.10 8.54
CA ILE A 133 12.99 18.23 8.56
C ILE A 133 13.60 18.18 9.96
N ASN A 134 13.76 19.32 10.63
CA ASN A 134 14.32 19.38 11.97
C ASN A 134 13.44 18.65 12.99
N GLN A 135 12.11 18.78 12.89
CA GLN A 135 11.16 18.05 13.73
C GLN A 135 11.26 16.54 13.50
N ILE A 136 11.29 16.10 12.24
CA ILE A 136 11.43 14.68 11.90
C ILE A 136 12.77 14.14 12.39
N ASN A 137 13.88 14.84 12.16
CA ASN A 137 15.19 14.42 12.62
C ASN A 137 15.22 14.25 14.14
N THR A 138 14.57 15.14 14.88
CA THR A 138 14.42 15.00 16.35
C THR A 138 13.67 13.71 16.73
N ILE A 139 12.67 13.31 15.94
CA ILE A 139 11.90 12.07 16.17
C ILE A 139 12.75 10.83 15.86
N VAL A 140 13.51 10.84 14.76
CA VAL A 140 14.16 9.64 14.22
C VAL A 140 15.60 9.44 14.67
N GLU A 141 16.29 10.48 15.16
CA GLU A 141 17.68 10.38 15.64
C GLU A 141 17.81 9.37 16.80
N ALA A 142 16.78 9.26 17.63
CA ALA A 142 16.72 8.28 18.72
C ALA A 142 16.33 6.86 18.26
N LYS A 143 15.99 6.65 16.99
CA LYS A 143 15.46 5.40 16.44
C LYS A 143 16.52 4.68 15.60
N PRO A 144 16.81 3.38 15.84
CA PRO A 144 17.81 2.69 15.05
C PRO A 144 17.32 2.43 13.61
N GLY A 145 18.27 2.16 12.71
CA GLY A 145 18.02 1.77 11.31
C GLY A 145 18.05 2.91 10.29
N GLY A 146 17.94 4.15 10.74
CA GLY A 146 18.06 5.34 9.90
C GLY A 146 16.82 5.59 9.05
N TYR A 147 16.15 6.71 9.29
CA TYR A 147 15.13 7.29 8.41
C TYR A 147 15.67 8.61 7.90
N ASP A 148 15.51 8.85 6.59
CA ASP A 148 15.92 10.08 5.95
C ASP A 148 14.65 10.76 5.43
N PRO A 149 14.25 11.92 5.98
CA PRO A 149 13.00 12.60 5.59
C PRO A 149 13.00 13.02 4.12
N GLU A 150 14.18 13.17 3.50
CA GLU A 150 14.30 13.53 2.08
C GLU A 150 14.28 12.29 1.16
N LYS A 151 14.31 11.09 1.74
CA LYS A 151 14.20 9.80 1.04
C LYS A 151 13.13 8.95 1.70
N ALA A 152 11.89 9.39 1.52
CA ALA A 152 10.72 8.86 2.21
C ALA A 152 10.31 7.43 1.80
N SER A 153 10.86 6.88 0.72
CA SER A 153 10.47 5.57 0.16
C SER A 153 11.55 4.51 0.36
N ARG A 154 11.20 3.44 1.08
CA ARG A 154 12.09 2.30 1.24
C ARG A 154 12.33 1.56 -0.09
N LEU A 155 11.35 1.53 -0.98
CA LEU A 155 11.48 0.87 -2.27
C LEU A 155 12.50 1.60 -3.14
N ASP A 156 12.48 2.93 -3.13
CA ASP A 156 13.42 3.76 -3.89
C ASP A 156 14.84 3.62 -3.34
N ASP A 157 15.00 3.59 -2.02
CA ASP A 157 16.30 3.35 -1.37
C ASP A 157 16.90 1.98 -1.72
N LEU A 158 16.07 1.01 -2.12
CA LEU A 158 16.51 -0.31 -2.57
C LEU A 158 16.57 -0.44 -4.10
N ALA A 159 16.24 0.63 -4.84
CA ALA A 159 16.02 0.59 -6.28
C ALA A 159 15.08 -0.56 -6.71
N TRP A 160 14.07 -0.87 -5.89
CA TRP A 160 13.09 -1.91 -6.18
C TRP A 160 12.07 -1.41 -7.20
N ALA A 161 12.16 -1.91 -8.43
CA ALA A 161 11.27 -1.47 -9.52
C ALA A 161 9.84 -2.04 -9.47
N GLY A 162 9.57 -3.00 -8.58
CA GLY A 162 8.26 -3.63 -8.45
C GLY A 162 7.31 -2.89 -7.51
N SER A 163 6.10 -3.41 -7.33
CA SER A 163 5.14 -2.85 -6.36
C SER A 163 5.54 -3.16 -4.91
N LEU A 164 5.00 -2.38 -3.97
CA LEU A 164 5.12 -2.67 -2.53
C LEU A 164 4.57 -4.05 -2.18
N ARG A 165 3.45 -4.45 -2.80
CA ARG A 165 2.91 -5.82 -2.65
C ARG A 165 3.94 -6.86 -3.06
N ALA A 166 4.56 -6.70 -4.23
CA ALA A 166 5.57 -7.64 -4.71
C ALA A 166 6.81 -7.65 -3.80
N PHE A 167 7.21 -6.51 -3.26
CA PHE A 167 8.31 -6.41 -2.31
C PHE A 167 8.04 -7.20 -1.02
N VAL A 168 6.86 -6.98 -0.41
CA VAL A 168 6.44 -7.68 0.81
C VAL A 168 6.29 -9.18 0.56
N LEU A 169 5.56 -9.57 -0.49
CA LEU A 169 5.33 -10.97 -0.83
C LEU A 169 6.65 -11.69 -1.15
N THR A 170 7.53 -11.09 -1.95
CA THR A 170 8.83 -11.70 -2.28
C THR A 170 9.69 -11.88 -1.04
N THR A 171 9.67 -10.89 -0.13
CA THR A 171 10.36 -10.97 1.16
C THR A 171 9.80 -12.10 2.02
N LEU A 172 8.48 -12.31 2.03
CA LEU A 172 7.86 -13.42 2.75
C LEU A 172 8.21 -14.77 2.10
N ILE A 173 8.19 -14.87 0.77
CA ILE A 173 8.49 -16.12 0.07
C ILE A 173 9.93 -16.55 0.36
N HIS A 174 10.90 -15.68 0.13
CA HIS A 174 12.32 -16.06 0.08
C HIS A 174 13.10 -15.67 1.34
N GLY A 175 12.51 -14.89 2.25
CA GLY A 175 13.26 -14.23 3.32
C GLY A 175 14.21 -13.17 2.75
N ARG A 176 15.22 -12.80 3.55
CA ARG A 176 16.27 -11.87 3.14
C ARG A 176 17.65 -12.52 3.29
N PRO A 177 18.32 -12.89 2.19
CA PRO A 177 19.59 -13.64 2.23
C PRO A 177 20.69 -12.98 3.07
N VAL A 178 20.79 -11.66 3.05
CA VAL A 178 21.81 -10.89 3.80
C VAL A 178 21.30 -10.36 5.14
N SER A 179 20.13 -10.80 5.61
CA SER A 179 19.55 -10.26 6.84
C SER A 179 20.43 -10.46 8.07
N ALA A 180 21.16 -11.57 8.17
CA ALA A 180 22.08 -11.84 9.26
C ALA A 180 23.25 -10.82 9.36
N ASN A 181 23.58 -10.12 8.27
CA ASN A 181 24.61 -9.07 8.27
C ASN A 181 24.12 -7.76 8.91
N TYR A 182 22.79 -7.59 8.99
CA TYR A 182 22.16 -6.37 9.48
C TYR A 182 21.41 -6.60 10.79
N TRP A 183 20.85 -7.78 10.98
CA TRP A 183 19.98 -8.13 12.10
C TRP A 183 20.48 -9.39 12.82
N PRO A 184 20.48 -9.41 14.16
CA PRO A 184 20.78 -10.59 14.96
C PRO A 184 19.86 -11.78 14.65
N ARG A 185 18.60 -11.51 14.27
CA ARG A 185 17.66 -12.52 13.79
C ARG A 185 17.47 -12.37 12.29
N GLN A 186 17.90 -13.39 11.55
CA GLN A 186 17.67 -13.47 10.11
C GLN A 186 16.18 -13.61 9.81
N MET A 187 15.72 -12.96 8.74
CA MET A 187 14.38 -13.15 8.21
C MET A 187 14.41 -14.31 7.22
N SER A 188 14.10 -15.51 7.70
CA SER A 188 14.05 -16.73 6.87
C SER A 188 12.88 -16.71 5.88
N ALA A 189 12.92 -17.62 4.91
CA ALA A 189 11.80 -17.90 4.02
C ALA A 189 10.58 -18.42 4.79
N TRP A 190 9.38 -17.96 4.42
CA TRP A 190 8.11 -18.42 4.99
C TRP A 190 7.32 -19.30 4.04
N SER A 191 7.60 -19.27 2.74
CA SER A 191 6.91 -20.11 1.75
C SER A 191 7.36 -21.57 1.83
N GLN A 192 6.41 -22.50 1.76
CA GLN A 192 6.67 -23.95 1.58
C GLN A 192 7.53 -24.24 0.35
N THR A 193 7.40 -23.48 -0.74
CA THR A 193 8.23 -23.65 -1.94
C THR A 193 9.68 -23.20 -1.75
N ALA A 194 9.96 -22.45 -0.69
CA ALA A 194 11.28 -21.98 -0.29
C ALA A 194 11.73 -22.57 1.07
N GLY A 195 11.06 -23.64 1.55
CA GLY A 195 11.42 -24.34 2.79
C GLY A 195 10.80 -23.80 4.08
N GLY A 196 9.92 -22.81 4.01
CA GLY A 196 9.14 -22.28 5.14
C GLY A 196 7.83 -23.04 5.40
N PRO A 197 7.08 -22.67 6.45
CA PRO A 197 5.89 -23.44 6.87
C PRO A 197 4.59 -23.04 6.15
N LEU A 198 4.52 -21.87 5.51
CA LEU A 198 3.27 -21.27 5.04
C LEU A 198 3.01 -21.54 3.56
N ARG A 199 1.73 -21.79 3.23
CA ARG A 199 1.27 -21.89 1.85
C ARG A 199 1.14 -20.51 1.20
N MET A 200 1.08 -20.48 -0.13
CA MET A 200 0.95 -19.23 -0.88
C MET A 200 -0.31 -18.43 -0.53
N ASP A 201 -1.46 -19.07 -0.32
CA ASP A 201 -2.70 -18.39 0.11
C ASP A 201 -2.53 -17.69 1.46
N GLN A 202 -1.80 -18.32 2.40
CA GLN A 202 -1.49 -17.73 3.69
C GLN A 202 -0.51 -16.56 3.59
N LEU A 203 0.44 -16.60 2.65
CA LEU A 203 1.35 -15.48 2.39
C LEU A 203 0.63 -14.30 1.74
N GLU A 204 -0.36 -14.54 0.88
CA GLU A 204 -1.21 -13.50 0.32
C GLU A 204 -2.08 -12.84 1.40
N ASP A 205 -2.61 -13.63 2.34
CA ASP A 205 -3.35 -13.10 3.50
C ASP A 205 -2.44 -12.23 4.40
N LEU A 206 -1.23 -12.70 4.71
CA LEU A 206 -0.22 -11.92 5.44
C LEU A 206 0.16 -10.63 4.71
N THR A 207 0.39 -10.70 3.41
CA THR A 207 0.71 -9.54 2.59
C THR A 207 -0.43 -8.53 2.61
N THR A 208 -1.66 -9.00 2.45
CA THR A 208 -2.86 -8.14 2.49
C THR A 208 -3.02 -7.48 3.87
N TYR A 209 -2.79 -8.22 4.95
CA TYR A 209 -2.80 -7.67 6.31
C TYR A 209 -1.72 -6.59 6.52
N ILE A 210 -0.48 -6.84 6.09
CA ILE A 210 0.61 -5.86 6.22
C ILE A 210 0.28 -4.60 5.42
N LEU A 211 -0.20 -4.74 4.18
CA LEU A 211 -0.55 -3.60 3.34
C LEU A 211 -1.75 -2.79 3.86
N ASN A 212 -2.60 -3.40 4.68
CA ASN A 212 -3.74 -2.73 5.30
C ASN A 212 -3.31 -1.71 6.39
N TRP A 213 -2.04 -1.66 6.79
CA TRP A 213 -1.54 -0.58 7.63
C TRP A 213 -1.34 0.74 6.89
N ASP A 214 -1.43 0.76 5.56
CA ASP A 214 -1.32 1.99 4.79
C ASP A 214 -2.42 2.98 5.19
N LYS A 215 -2.00 4.19 5.53
CA LYS A 215 -2.89 5.31 5.87
C LYS A 215 -3.12 6.26 4.70
N GLY A 216 -2.49 6.01 3.54
CA GLY A 216 -2.51 6.92 2.40
C GLY A 216 -1.97 8.29 2.80
N ASP A 217 -2.74 9.35 2.58
CA ASP A 217 -2.32 10.71 2.94
C ASP A 217 -2.47 11.03 4.44
N ASN A 218 -2.91 10.09 5.27
CA ASN A 218 -3.22 10.31 6.69
C ASN A 218 -2.09 9.89 7.65
N TRP A 219 -0.86 9.72 7.16
CA TRP A 219 0.30 9.47 8.02
C TRP A 219 0.66 10.73 8.82
N THR A 220 0.93 10.56 10.11
CA THR A 220 1.23 11.65 11.04
C THR A 220 2.64 11.55 11.63
N LEU A 221 3.16 12.65 12.17
CA LEU A 221 4.43 12.62 12.92
C LEU A 221 4.36 11.72 14.17
N ASP A 222 3.17 11.54 14.75
CA ASP A 222 2.96 10.60 15.86
C ASP A 222 3.14 9.15 15.39
N ASP A 223 2.68 8.82 14.18
CA ASP A 223 2.91 7.50 13.59
C ASP A 223 4.39 7.25 13.30
N LEU A 224 5.09 8.28 12.81
CA LEU A 224 6.55 8.22 12.65
C LEU A 224 7.24 8.00 13.99
N ALA A 225 6.81 8.71 15.04
CA ALA A 225 7.36 8.58 16.39
C ALA A 225 7.06 7.23 17.04
N ALA A 226 5.95 6.58 16.67
CA ALA A 226 5.57 5.25 17.13
C ALA A 226 6.47 4.14 16.57
N VAL A 227 7.18 4.37 15.45
CA VAL A 227 8.13 3.41 14.91
C VAL A 227 9.24 3.14 15.93
N ASN A 228 9.48 1.86 16.24
CA ASN A 228 10.56 1.46 17.15
C ASN A 228 11.88 1.25 16.42
N GLN A 229 11.81 0.81 15.16
CA GLN A 229 12.98 0.40 14.39
C GLN A 229 12.74 0.61 12.89
N PHE A 230 13.51 1.49 12.27
CA PHE A 230 13.52 1.61 10.81
C PHE A 230 14.36 0.49 10.17
N PRO A 231 14.14 0.13 8.90
CA PRO A 231 14.98 -0.81 8.19
C PRO A 231 16.35 -0.20 7.92
N ILE A 232 17.39 -0.93 8.31
CA ILE A 232 18.78 -0.56 8.04
C ILE A 232 18.96 -0.31 6.53
N LYS A 233 19.52 0.85 6.19
CA LYS A 233 19.98 1.15 4.84
C LYS A 233 21.15 0.20 4.52
N PRO A 234 21.10 -0.57 3.42
CA PRO A 234 22.24 -1.38 3.02
C PRO A 234 23.38 -0.43 2.68
N VAL A 235 24.32 -0.25 3.60
CA VAL A 235 25.66 0.20 3.27
C VAL A 235 26.46 -1.04 2.90
N ASP A 236 27.32 -0.90 1.89
CA ASP A 236 28.32 -1.91 1.58
C ASP A 236 29.07 -2.17 2.89
N PRO A 237 29.07 -3.41 3.44
CA PRO A 237 29.88 -3.68 4.61
C PRO A 237 31.32 -3.38 4.19
N SER A 238 31.92 -2.36 4.82
CA SER A 238 33.33 -2.05 4.64
C SER A 238 34.11 -3.37 4.67
N PRO A 239 34.97 -3.66 3.68
CA PRO A 239 35.64 -4.96 3.63
C PRO A 239 36.41 -5.14 4.93
N VAL A 240 35.98 -6.12 5.72
CA VAL A 240 36.69 -6.58 6.93
C VAL A 240 38.04 -7.15 6.50
#